data_AF-A0A4V0YPW3-F1
#
_entry.id   AF-A0A4V0YPW3-F1
#
_cell.length_a   1.000
_cell.length_b   1.000
_cell.length_c   1.000
_cell.angle_alpha   90.00
_cell.angle_beta   90.00
_cell.angle_gamma   90.00
#
_symmetry.space_group_name_H-M   'P 1'
#
loop_
_entity.id
_entity.type
_entity.pdbx_description
1 polymer ?
#
loop_
_entity_poly.entity_id
_entity_poly.type
_entity_poly.pdbx_seq_one_letter_code
_entity_poly.pdbx_strand_id
1 'polypeptide(L)'
;MATLEARISNAGIEIAKPGYDVRTASLANMVFSPNLVAMRVAFEGTFTAGPHGEGNPYAAYYKAIKYFDTPFPNDPPYALAAGIGSDGTSYQAPFVINSAGGNTLEVTPHYELNTYTNRIELYVMQWTAGGVILPLTWKFFILQNTLS
;
A
#
# COMPACT_ATOMS: atom_id res chain seq x y z
N MET A 1 -10.56 26.01 4.79
CA MET A 1 -9.72 24.94 4.22
C MET A 1 -10.20 24.68 2.80
N ALA A 2 -9.30 24.55 1.84
CA ALA A 2 -9.68 24.27 0.46
C ALA A 2 -9.77 22.75 0.25
N THR A 3 -10.88 22.27 -0.29
CA THR A 3 -11.13 20.82 -0.47
C THR A 3 -10.54 20.36 -1.81
N LEU A 4 -9.83 19.24 -1.81
CA LEU A 4 -9.38 18.56 -3.02
C LEU A 4 -10.44 17.59 -3.50
N GLU A 5 -10.58 17.45 -4.82
CA GLU A 5 -11.45 16.45 -5.45
C GLU A 5 -10.60 15.35 -6.11
N ALA A 6 -10.95 14.09 -5.87
CA ALA A 6 -10.23 12.93 -6.37
C ALA A 6 -11.15 11.93 -7.08
N ARG A 7 -10.62 11.28 -8.12
CA ARG A 7 -11.29 10.20 -8.86
C ARG A 7 -10.31 9.06 -9.12
N ILE A 8 -10.81 7.83 -9.15
CA ILE A 8 -10.09 6.67 -9.69
C ILE A 8 -10.80 6.28 -10.98
N SER A 9 -10.08 6.27 -12.09
CA SER A 9 -10.56 5.85 -13.41
C SER A 9 -9.73 4.68 -13.94
N ASN A 10 -10.10 4.18 -15.12
CA ASN A 10 -9.29 3.20 -15.84
C ASN A 10 -7.90 3.74 -16.24
N ALA A 11 -7.68 5.06 -16.17
CA ALA A 11 -6.40 5.70 -16.44
C ALA A 11 -5.56 5.96 -15.16
N GLY A 12 -6.09 5.66 -13.97
CA GLY A 12 -5.40 5.80 -12.69
C GLY A 12 -6.10 6.74 -11.71
N ILE A 13 -5.33 7.22 -10.73
CA ILE A 13 -5.78 8.23 -9.76
C ILE A 13 -5.75 9.60 -10.45
N GLU A 14 -6.70 10.47 -10.16
CA GLU A 14 -6.80 11.83 -10.69
C GLU A 14 -7.13 12.76 -9.52
N ILE A 15 -6.38 13.85 -9.33
CA ILE A 15 -6.59 14.81 -8.23
C ILE A 15 -6.53 16.23 -8.79
N ALA A 16 -7.60 16.99 -8.62
CA ALA A 16 -7.66 18.40 -9.04
C ALA A 16 -7.14 19.33 -7.93
N LYS A 17 -6.56 20.47 -8.31
CA LYS A 17 -6.24 21.56 -7.37
C LYS A 17 -7.54 22.07 -6.72
N PRO A 18 -7.48 22.68 -5.52
CA PRO A 18 -8.69 23.15 -4.86
C PRO A 18 -9.47 24.15 -5.72
N GLY A 19 -10.79 23.96 -5.80
CA GLY A 19 -11.69 24.80 -6.61
C GLY A 19 -11.88 24.36 -8.07
N TYR A 20 -11.31 23.22 -8.48
CA TYR A 20 -11.50 22.65 -9.82
C TYR A 20 -12.18 21.28 -9.73
N ASP A 21 -13.13 21.01 -10.64
CA ASP A 21 -13.79 19.71 -10.78
C ASP A 21 -12.87 18.72 -11.48
N VAL A 22 -12.59 17.59 -10.83
CA VAL A 22 -11.70 16.53 -11.35
C VAL A 22 -12.12 15.97 -12.72
N ARG A 23 -13.40 16.05 -13.10
CA ARG A 23 -13.93 15.57 -14.38
C ARG A 23 -13.69 16.53 -15.54
N THR A 24 -13.49 17.82 -15.27
CA THR A 24 -13.40 18.87 -16.30
C THR A 24 -12.13 19.71 -16.21
N ALA A 25 -11.34 19.55 -15.15
CA ALA A 25 -10.10 20.29 -14.94
C ALA A 25 -9.07 20.03 -16.06
N SER A 26 -8.46 21.12 -16.54
CA SER A 26 -7.34 21.04 -17.48
C SER A 26 -6.09 20.46 -16.80
N LEU A 27 -5.15 19.94 -17.59
CA LEU A 27 -3.90 19.33 -17.10
C LEU A 27 -3.11 20.23 -16.13
N ALA A 28 -3.04 21.54 -16.40
CA ALA A 28 -2.33 22.50 -15.55
C ALA A 28 -2.99 22.70 -14.17
N ASN A 29 -4.27 22.34 -14.04
CA ASN A 29 -5.06 22.44 -12.81
C ASN A 29 -5.19 21.11 -12.08
N MET A 30 -4.56 20.05 -12.59
CA MET A 30 -4.42 18.79 -11.89
C MET A 30 -3.21 18.85 -10.96
N VAL A 31 -3.36 18.36 -9.73
CA VAL A 31 -2.25 17.99 -8.84
C VAL A 31 -1.66 16.66 -9.31
N PHE A 32 -2.52 15.76 -9.78
CA PHE A 32 -2.15 14.46 -10.31
C PHE A 32 -3.02 14.16 -11.53
N SER A 33 -2.40 13.96 -12.69
CA SER A 33 -3.06 13.76 -13.99
C SER A 33 -2.79 12.36 -14.53
N PRO A 34 -3.75 11.74 -15.24
CA PRO A 34 -3.53 10.45 -15.90
C PRO A 34 -2.57 10.54 -17.10
N ASN A 35 -2.33 11.75 -17.63
CA ASN A 35 -1.43 11.99 -18.77
C ASN A 35 -0.03 12.48 -18.35
N LEU A 36 0.12 12.99 -17.13
CA LEU A 36 1.41 13.30 -16.51
C LEU A 36 1.65 12.25 -15.45
N VAL A 37 1.98 11.05 -15.95
CA VAL A 37 2.06 9.83 -15.16
C VAL A 37 3.19 10.03 -14.14
N ALA A 38 2.86 10.43 -12.92
CA ALA A 38 3.80 10.36 -11.80
C ALA A 38 3.83 8.94 -11.22
N MET A 39 2.75 8.16 -11.38
CA MET A 39 2.69 6.74 -10.99
C MET A 39 1.69 5.95 -11.84
N ARG A 40 2.10 4.81 -12.42
CA ARG A 40 1.21 3.81 -13.06
C ARG A 40 1.21 2.51 -12.27
N VAL A 41 0.08 1.78 -12.25
CA VAL A 41 0.09 0.39 -11.77
C VAL A 41 0.90 -0.44 -12.75
N ALA A 42 2.08 -0.89 -12.31
CA ALA A 42 2.96 -1.75 -13.09
C ALA A 42 2.64 -3.24 -12.87
N PHE A 43 2.18 -3.58 -11.68
CA PHE A 43 1.83 -4.94 -11.30
C PHE A 43 0.76 -4.92 -10.21
N GLU A 44 -0.17 -5.87 -10.25
CA GLU A 44 -1.01 -6.20 -9.10
C GLU A 44 -1.08 -7.72 -8.92
N GLY A 45 -1.38 -8.15 -7.71
CA GLY A 45 -1.53 -9.57 -7.42
C GLY A 45 -1.86 -9.83 -5.97
N THR A 46 -1.64 -11.07 -5.55
CA THR A 46 -1.84 -11.48 -4.16
C THR A 46 -0.58 -12.12 -3.58
N PHE A 47 -0.32 -11.81 -2.32
CA PHE A 47 0.60 -12.53 -1.44
C PHE A 47 -0.15 -13.51 -0.59
N THR A 48 0.51 -14.61 -0.23
CA THR A 48 0.15 -15.40 0.94
C THR A 48 1.37 -15.44 1.86
N ALA A 49 1.27 -14.79 3.01
CA ALA A 49 2.32 -14.77 4.03
C ALA A 49 2.35 -16.10 4.78
N GLY A 50 3.56 -16.63 4.98
CA GLY A 50 3.78 -17.88 5.68
C GLY A 50 4.97 -17.82 6.64
N PRO A 51 5.23 -18.90 7.40
CA PRO A 51 6.37 -18.98 8.30
C PRO A 51 7.69 -18.75 7.55
N HIS A 52 8.64 -18.08 8.20
CA HIS A 52 9.99 -17.89 7.67
C HIS A 52 11.04 -18.06 8.79
N GLY A 53 12.31 -18.21 8.40
CA GLY A 53 13.40 -18.55 9.30
C GLY A 53 14.30 -17.38 9.70
N GLU A 54 13.85 -16.12 9.56
CA GLU A 54 14.67 -14.99 9.99
C GLU A 54 14.67 -14.88 11.51
N GLY A 55 15.82 -14.46 12.06
CA GLY A 55 15.97 -14.24 13.48
C GLY A 55 15.23 -12.98 13.97
N ASN A 56 15.49 -12.62 15.23
CA ASN A 56 14.93 -11.38 15.79
C ASN A 56 15.36 -10.14 14.96
N PRO A 57 14.46 -9.17 14.76
CA PRO A 57 13.11 -9.05 15.33
C PRO A 57 11.99 -9.73 14.50
N TYR A 58 12.31 -10.30 13.33
CA TYR A 58 11.31 -10.79 12.38
C TYR A 58 10.73 -12.16 12.72
N ALA A 59 11.27 -12.86 13.72
CA ALA A 59 10.72 -14.13 14.22
C ALA A 59 9.23 -14.07 14.62
N ALA A 60 8.71 -12.88 14.91
CA ALA A 60 7.30 -12.63 15.25
C ALA A 60 6.39 -12.40 14.02
N TYR A 61 6.90 -12.55 12.79
CA TYR A 61 6.18 -12.24 11.55
C TYR A 61 6.05 -13.46 10.63
N TYR A 62 4.96 -13.52 9.90
CA TYR A 62 4.87 -14.26 8.65
C TYR A 62 5.44 -13.39 7.53
N LYS A 63 6.00 -14.02 6.51
CA LYS A 63 6.60 -13.33 5.37
C LYS A 63 6.03 -13.83 4.05
N ALA A 64 5.88 -12.91 3.11
CA ALA A 64 5.72 -13.21 1.70
C ALA A 64 6.72 -12.40 0.87
N ILE A 65 7.21 -12.98 -0.22
CA ILE A 65 8.13 -12.30 -1.15
C ILE A 65 7.55 -12.42 -2.56
N LYS A 66 7.52 -11.32 -3.30
CA LYS A 66 7.29 -11.33 -4.74
C LYS A 66 8.52 -10.78 -5.42
N TYR A 67 9.19 -11.63 -6.17
CA TYR A 67 10.22 -11.23 -7.10
C TYR A 67 9.58 -10.67 -8.37
N PHE A 68 10.21 -9.65 -8.94
CA PHE A 68 9.87 -9.10 -10.23
C PHE A 68 10.68 -9.82 -11.31
N ASP A 69 10.01 -10.25 -12.38
CA ASP A 69 10.68 -10.90 -13.52
C ASP A 69 11.65 -9.94 -14.22
N THR A 70 11.36 -8.64 -14.17
CA THR A 70 12.24 -7.56 -14.61
C THR A 70 12.42 -6.56 -13.46
N PRO A 71 13.64 -6.39 -12.91
CA PRO A 71 13.90 -5.42 -11.87
C PRO A 71 13.67 -3.97 -12.32
N PHE A 72 13.26 -3.11 -11.39
CA PHE A 72 13.22 -1.67 -11.57
C PHE A 72 14.65 -1.11 -11.62
N PRO A 73 14.99 -0.27 -12.62
CA PRO A 73 16.37 0.02 -12.97
C PRO A 73 17.10 0.94 -11.98
N ASN A 74 16.42 1.92 -11.39
CA ASN A 74 17.05 2.97 -10.58
C ASN A 74 16.59 2.93 -9.12
N ASP A 75 15.28 2.84 -8.91
CA ASP A 75 14.68 2.94 -7.58
C ASP A 75 13.69 1.78 -7.34
N PRO A 76 13.56 1.30 -6.09
CA PRO A 76 12.45 0.45 -5.70
C PRO A 76 11.12 1.10 -6.08
N PRO A 77 10.14 0.33 -6.56
CA PRO A 77 8.85 0.90 -6.89
C PRO A 77 8.09 1.28 -5.61
N TYR A 78 7.10 2.16 -5.73
CA TYR A 78 6.13 2.35 -4.67
C TYR A 78 5.21 1.12 -4.62
N ALA A 79 4.83 0.69 -3.41
CA ALA A 79 3.96 -0.46 -3.23
C ALA A 79 2.85 -0.15 -2.23
N LEU A 80 1.65 -0.62 -2.53
CA LEU A 80 0.51 -0.64 -1.62
C LEU A 80 0.13 -2.09 -1.36
N ALA A 81 -0.27 -2.40 -0.14
CA ALA A 81 -0.78 -3.71 0.24
C ALA A 81 -2.00 -3.57 1.16
N ALA A 82 -2.96 -4.47 0.98
CA ALA A 82 -4.14 -4.57 1.82
C ALA A 82 -4.49 -6.04 2.04
N GLY A 83 -4.71 -6.41 3.29
CA GLY A 83 -5.14 -7.73 3.71
C GLY A 83 -6.54 -8.02 3.20
N ILE A 84 -6.74 -9.24 2.68
CA ILE A 84 -8.04 -9.70 2.22
C ILE A 84 -8.78 -10.26 3.43
N GLY A 85 -9.87 -9.60 3.81
CA GLY A 85 -10.70 -10.03 4.94
C GLY A 85 -11.26 -11.45 4.76
N SER A 86 -11.74 -12.03 5.85
CA SER A 86 -12.32 -13.38 5.85
C SER A 86 -13.58 -13.50 4.97
N ASP A 87 -14.23 -12.38 4.66
CA ASP A 87 -15.34 -12.29 3.71
C ASP A 87 -14.89 -12.41 2.24
N GLY A 88 -13.58 -12.35 1.98
CA GLY A 88 -12.98 -12.44 0.65
C GLY A 88 -13.18 -11.19 -0.22
N THR A 89 -13.89 -10.16 0.29
CA THR A 89 -14.29 -8.98 -0.49
C THR A 89 -13.80 -7.67 0.10
N SER A 90 -13.45 -7.64 1.37
CA SER A 90 -12.90 -6.44 2.02
C SER A 90 -11.37 -6.42 1.93
N TYR A 91 -10.82 -5.27 1.56
CA TYR A 91 -9.37 -5.02 1.56
C TYR A 91 -9.06 -4.02 2.67
N GLN A 92 -8.22 -4.41 3.63
CA GLN A 92 -7.95 -3.60 4.82
C GLN A 92 -6.46 -3.57 5.13
N ALA A 93 -5.95 -2.43 5.59
CA ALA A 93 -4.63 -2.30 6.19
C ALA A 93 -4.81 -2.26 7.72
N PRO A 94 -4.84 -3.43 8.41
CA PRO A 94 -5.15 -3.49 9.84
C PRO A 94 -4.10 -2.73 10.68
N PHE A 95 -4.60 -1.96 11.64
CA PHE A 95 -3.83 -1.28 12.67
C PHE A 95 -4.51 -1.48 14.01
N VAL A 96 -3.73 -1.53 15.09
CA VAL A 96 -4.26 -1.49 16.46
C VAL A 96 -3.86 -0.17 17.10
N ILE A 97 -4.81 0.37 17.85
CA ILE A 97 -4.60 1.49 18.76
C ILE A 97 -4.27 0.88 20.12
N ASN A 98 -3.00 0.92 20.53
CA ASN A 98 -2.53 0.31 21.78
C ASN A 98 -2.86 1.19 23.01
N SER A 99 -2.92 2.50 22.81
CA SER A 99 -3.28 3.47 23.85
C SER A 99 -4.05 4.63 23.21
N ALA A 100 -5.19 4.98 23.81
CA ALA A 100 -5.96 6.17 23.46
C ALA A 100 -6.38 6.88 24.75
N GLY A 101 -5.57 7.85 25.19
CA GLY A 101 -5.85 8.62 26.39
C GLY A 101 -4.59 9.30 26.94
N GLY A 102 -4.77 10.40 27.67
CA GLY A 102 -3.65 11.06 28.37
C GLY A 102 -2.63 11.77 27.47
N ASN A 103 -3.06 12.35 26.35
CA ASN A 103 -2.24 13.05 25.34
C ASN A 103 -1.34 12.17 24.46
N THR A 104 -1.43 10.84 24.56
CA THR A 104 -0.71 9.91 23.69
C THR A 104 -1.68 9.01 22.92
N LEU A 105 -1.35 8.79 21.65
CA LEU A 105 -1.98 7.83 20.75
C LEU A 105 -0.87 6.99 20.15
N GLU A 106 -0.85 5.69 20.44
CA GLU A 106 0.08 4.75 19.82
C GLU A 106 -0.66 3.87 18.82
N VAL A 107 -0.26 3.97 17.55
CA VAL A 107 -0.78 3.14 16.45
C VAL A 107 0.33 2.20 15.99
N THR A 108 0.10 0.90 16.08
CA THR A 108 1.02 -0.10 15.54
C THR A 108 0.44 -0.69 14.25
N PRO A 109 1.09 -0.48 13.09
CA PRO A 109 0.73 -1.25 11.90
C PRO A 109 1.12 -2.72 12.12
N HIS A 110 0.24 -3.65 11.76
CA HIS A 110 0.49 -5.08 11.92
C HIS A 110 1.23 -5.73 10.76
N TYR A 111 1.74 -4.89 9.87
CA TYR A 111 2.51 -5.33 8.73
C TYR A 111 3.59 -4.31 8.40
N GLU A 112 4.66 -4.80 7.78
CA GLU A 112 5.74 -4.02 7.20
C GLU A 112 5.86 -4.42 5.73
N LEU A 113 5.97 -3.43 4.85
CA LEU A 113 6.13 -3.65 3.42
C LEU A 113 7.46 -3.04 2.98
N ASN A 114 8.43 -3.92 2.72
CA ASN A 114 9.75 -3.51 2.26
C ASN A 114 9.83 -3.62 0.74
N THR A 115 10.31 -2.55 0.11
CA THR A 115 10.42 -2.48 -1.35
C THR A 115 11.88 -2.48 -1.77
N TYR A 116 12.17 -3.26 -2.79
CA TYR A 116 13.47 -3.35 -3.43
C TYR A 116 13.29 -3.23 -4.94
N THR A 117 14.36 -2.94 -5.66
CA THR A 117 14.34 -2.88 -7.13
C THR A 117 13.93 -4.21 -7.78
N ASN A 118 14.20 -5.35 -7.14
CA ASN A 118 13.94 -6.68 -7.70
C ASN A 118 12.81 -7.47 -7.02
N ARG A 119 12.26 -6.95 -5.91
CA ARG A 119 11.21 -7.64 -5.15
C ARG A 119 10.49 -6.70 -4.20
N ILE A 120 9.37 -7.17 -3.68
CA ILE A 120 8.78 -6.64 -2.45
C ILE A 120 8.62 -7.75 -1.43
N GLU A 121 8.74 -7.38 -0.16
CA GLU A 121 8.60 -8.26 0.98
C GLU A 121 7.51 -7.73 1.89
N LEU A 122 6.52 -8.56 2.16
CA LEU A 122 5.47 -8.28 3.14
C LEU A 122 5.76 -9.09 4.39
N TYR A 123 5.87 -8.42 5.52
CA TYR A 123 5.90 -9.02 6.85
C TYR A 123 4.55 -8.76 7.51
N VAL A 124 3.92 -9.78 8.06
CA VAL A 124 2.62 -9.70 8.76
C VAL A 124 2.80 -10.29 10.15
N MET A 125 2.43 -9.58 11.21
CA MET A 125 2.59 -10.11 12.57
C MET A 125 1.88 -11.48 12.71
N GLN A 126 2.52 -12.45 13.37
CA GLN A 126 1.94 -13.79 13.58
C GLN A 126 0.87 -13.81 14.68
N TRP A 127 0.92 -12.86 15.61
CA TRP A 127 0.09 -12.85 16.81
C TRP A 127 -1.01 -11.79 16.73
N THR A 128 -2.12 -12.04 17.42
CA THR A 128 -3.26 -11.14 17.50
C THR A 128 -2.94 -9.98 18.44
N ALA A 129 -2.45 -8.86 17.91
CA ALA A 129 -2.48 -7.61 18.64
C ALA A 129 -3.93 -7.11 18.71
N GLY A 130 -4.38 -6.71 19.89
CA GLY A 130 -5.76 -6.24 20.10
C GLY A 130 -6.88 -7.25 19.80
N GLY A 131 -6.57 -8.55 19.70
CA GLY A 131 -7.56 -9.61 19.40
C GLY A 131 -7.97 -9.72 17.93
N VAL A 132 -7.31 -9.00 17.02
CA VAL A 132 -7.59 -9.05 15.58
C VAL A 132 -6.73 -10.13 14.93
N ILE A 133 -7.38 -11.14 14.33
CA ILE A 133 -6.71 -12.10 13.47
C ILE A 133 -6.39 -11.42 12.14
N LEU A 134 -5.11 -11.37 11.80
CA LEU A 134 -4.65 -10.76 10.57
C LEU A 134 -4.82 -11.75 9.41
N PRO A 135 -5.26 -11.27 8.24
CA PRO A 135 -5.33 -12.13 7.08
C PRO A 135 -3.93 -12.55 6.65
N LEU A 136 -3.79 -13.78 6.15
CA LEU A 136 -2.53 -14.26 5.57
C LEU A 136 -2.44 -13.94 4.07
N THR A 137 -3.58 -13.69 3.42
CA THR A 137 -3.63 -13.33 2.01
C THR A 137 -3.81 -11.83 1.85
N TRP A 138 -2.98 -11.20 1.02
CA TRP A 138 -2.95 -9.75 0.84
C TRP A 138 -2.96 -9.41 -0.64
N LYS A 139 -3.80 -8.46 -1.05
CA LYS A 139 -3.72 -7.86 -2.37
C LYS A 139 -2.64 -6.78 -2.37
N PHE A 140 -1.89 -6.68 -3.46
CA PHE A 140 -0.88 -5.64 -3.60
C PHE A 140 -0.93 -4.95 -4.95
N PHE A 141 -0.41 -3.74 -4.98
CA PHE A 141 -0.28 -2.90 -6.15
C PHE A 141 1.13 -2.30 -6.17
N ILE A 142 1.84 -2.52 -7.27
CA ILE A 142 3.14 -1.90 -7.55
C ILE A 142 2.90 -0.71 -8.45
N LEU A 143 3.38 0.44 -8.00
CA LEU A 143 3.26 1.71 -8.67
C LEU A 143 4.66 2.11 -9.17
N GLN A 144 4.79 2.20 -10.49
CA GLN A 144 6.01 2.67 -11.12
C GLN A 144 5.96 4.18 -11.27
N ASN A 145 6.98 4.88 -10.79
CA ASN A 145 7.21 6.27 -11.17
C ASN A 145 7.63 6.34 -12.65
N THR A 146 6.92 7.15 -13.41
CA THR A 146 7.06 7.28 -14.87
C THR A 146 7.62 8.64 -15.27
N LEU A 147 8.04 9.45 -14.29
CA LEU A 147 8.78 10.70 -14.49
C LEU A 147 10.29 10.55 -14.25
N SER A 148 10.75 9.37 -13.82
CA SER A 148 12.15 9.02 -13.56
C SER A 148 12.75 8.20 -14.70
#